data_AF-A0A0K8V0P0-F1
#
_entry.id   AF-A0A0K8V0P0-F1
#
_cell.length_a   1.000
_cell.length_b   1.000
_cell.length_c   1.000
_cell.angle_alpha   90.00
_cell.angle_beta   90.00
_cell.angle_gamma   90.00
#
_symmetry.space_group_name_H-M   'P 1'
#
loop_
_entity.id
_entity.type
_entity.pdbx_description
1 polymer ?
#
loop_
_entity_poly.entity_id
_entity_poly.type
_entity_poly.pdbx_seq_one_letter_code
_entity_poly.pdbx_strand_id
1 'polypeptide(L)'
;MSMEQILVGPLFGIRHVQTLLLFLSITVAYMSRLNVSVAVVAMTNAESTNPNFQEFDWTEQQKSYIISCFYWGYVITQFPGGYLSRRFGAKIVMGISLFGSAQCSLLTPFLVPWGGWKIFCVIRIVQGLCQAALFPALHQHIAKWSPAHERNL
;
A
#
# COMPACT_ATOMS: atom_id res chain seq x y z
N MET A 1 -38.18 33.70 -13.86
CA MET A 1 -36.75 33.49 -13.58
C MET A 1 -36.46 32.03 -13.90
N SER A 2 -35.89 31.80 -15.08
CA SER A 2 -35.88 30.53 -15.83
C SER A 2 -35.01 29.45 -15.18
N MET A 3 -35.40 28.19 -15.40
CA MET A 3 -34.77 26.93 -14.98
C MET A 3 -33.33 26.68 -15.52
N GLU A 4 -32.60 27.72 -15.93
CA GLU A 4 -31.33 27.61 -16.65
C GLU A 4 -30.07 27.78 -15.78
N GLN A 5 -30.22 27.98 -14.46
CA GLN A 5 -29.08 28.08 -13.54
C GLN A 5 -28.70 26.76 -12.87
N ILE A 6 -29.15 25.62 -13.40
CA ILE A 6 -28.76 24.31 -12.89
C ILE A 6 -27.32 24.00 -13.34
N LEU A 7 -26.37 24.36 -12.46
CA LEU A 7 -25.14 23.61 -12.18
C LEU A 7 -24.13 23.45 -13.34
N VAL A 8 -23.61 24.54 -13.91
CA VAL A 8 -22.28 24.46 -14.54
C VAL A 8 -21.24 24.54 -13.41
N GLY A 9 -21.09 23.43 -12.67
CA GLY A 9 -19.93 23.24 -11.81
C GLY A 9 -18.64 23.26 -12.65
N PRO A 10 -17.48 23.63 -12.08
CA PRO A 10 -16.23 23.67 -12.82
C PRO A 10 -15.95 22.33 -13.52
N LEU A 11 -15.50 22.38 -14.79
CA LEU A 11 -15.12 21.22 -15.61
C LEU A 11 -14.22 20.22 -14.85
N PHE A 12 -13.38 20.73 -13.95
CA PHE A 12 -12.56 19.96 -13.04
C PHE A 12 -12.95 20.25 -11.58
N GLY A 13 -13.98 19.55 -11.09
CA GLY A 13 -14.36 19.61 -9.68
C GLY A 13 -13.37 18.90 -8.75
N ILE A 14 -13.27 19.35 -7.49
CA ILE A 14 -12.46 18.75 -6.41
C ILE A 14 -12.70 17.22 -6.27
N ARG A 15 -13.88 16.74 -6.67
CA ARG A 15 -14.25 15.32 -6.72
C ARG A 15 -13.33 14.50 -7.63
N HIS A 16 -12.97 15.01 -8.82
CA HIS A 16 -12.07 14.32 -9.75
C HIS A 16 -10.64 14.25 -9.21
N VAL A 17 -10.18 15.34 -8.57
CA VAL A 17 -8.87 15.37 -7.89
C VAL A 17 -8.82 14.31 -6.79
N GLN A 18 -9.88 14.18 -5.99
CA GLN A 18 -9.92 13.14 -4.95
C GLN A 18 -9.90 11.74 -5.53
N THR A 19 -10.69 11.45 -6.56
CA THR A 19 -10.67 10.14 -7.23
C THR A 19 -9.29 9.83 -7.79
N LEU A 20 -8.63 10.80 -8.43
CA LEU A 20 -7.27 10.65 -8.94
C LEU A 20 -6.28 10.35 -7.81
N LEU A 21 -6.35 11.07 -6.69
CA LEU A 21 -5.48 10.82 -5.53
C LEU A 21 -5.71 9.43 -4.92
N LEU A 22 -6.96 8.98 -4.82
CA LEU A 22 -7.29 7.64 -4.34
C LEU A 22 -6.77 6.56 -5.29
N PHE A 23 -6.91 6.78 -6.61
CA PHE A 23 -6.38 5.90 -7.64
C PHE A 23 -4.85 5.79 -7.53
N LEU A 24 -4.14 6.91 -7.48
CA LEU A 24 -2.68 6.94 -7.33
C LEU A 24 -2.25 6.24 -6.03
N SER A 25 -2.98 6.45 -4.93
CA SER A 25 -2.72 5.82 -3.64
C SER A 25 -2.80 4.29 -3.71
N ILE A 26 -3.84 3.75 -4.36
CA ILE A 26 -3.97 2.30 -4.57
C ILE A 26 -2.84 1.79 -5.46
N THR A 27 -2.57 2.47 -6.58
CA THR A 27 -1.53 2.07 -7.53
C THR A 27 -0.16 1.97 -6.85
N VAL A 28 0.23 2.98 -6.06
CA VAL A 28 1.49 2.96 -5.29
C VAL A 28 1.51 1.79 -4.30
N ALA A 29 0.41 1.52 -3.60
CA ALA A 29 0.35 0.42 -2.65
C ALA A 29 0.53 -0.95 -3.32
N TYR A 30 -0.07 -1.17 -4.49
CA TYR A 30 0.11 -2.40 -5.27
C TYR A 30 1.50 -2.51 -5.88
N MET A 31 2.03 -1.43 -6.45
CA MET A 31 3.41 -1.40 -6.97
C MET A 31 4.42 -1.77 -5.88
N SER A 32 4.29 -1.19 -4.69
CA SER A 32 5.12 -1.51 -3.52
C SER A 32 4.91 -2.93 -2.97
N ARG A 33 3.87 -3.64 -3.41
CA ARG A 33 3.67 -5.05 -3.05
C ARG A 33 4.35 -5.97 -4.05
N LEU A 34 4.21 -5.66 -5.34
CA LEU A 34 4.75 -6.48 -6.43
C LEU A 34 6.27 -6.35 -6.58
N ASN A 35 6.83 -5.17 -6.27
CA ASN A 35 8.27 -4.95 -6.38
C ASN A 35 9.11 -5.91 -5.51
N VAL A 36 8.59 -6.36 -4.36
CA VAL A 36 9.33 -7.25 -3.44
C VAL A 36 9.58 -8.62 -4.05
N SER A 37 8.63 -9.17 -4.82
CA SER A 37 8.83 -10.46 -5.49
C SER A 37 9.99 -10.38 -6.50
N VAL A 38 10.08 -9.27 -7.25
CA VAL A 38 11.18 -9.02 -8.19
C VAL A 38 12.49 -8.75 -7.44
N ALA A 39 12.45 -7.96 -6.37
CA ALA A 39 13.63 -7.64 -5.57
C ALA A 39 14.25 -8.87 -4.90
N VAL A 40 13.43 -9.78 -4.36
CA VAL A 40 13.91 -11.04 -3.76
C VAL A 40 14.65 -11.90 -4.78
N VAL A 41 14.16 -11.96 -6.02
CA VAL A 41 14.87 -12.66 -7.10
C VAL A 41 16.19 -11.95 -7.42
N ALA A 42 16.17 -10.62 -7.60
CA ALA A 42 17.37 -9.84 -7.89
C ALA A 42 18.45 -9.92 -6.79
N MET A 43 18.06 -10.08 -5.52
CA MET A 43 18.97 -10.21 -4.39
C MET A 43 19.56 -11.63 -4.21
N THR A 44 18.99 -12.64 -4.87
CA THR A 44 19.32 -14.05 -4.61
C THR A 44 19.73 -14.86 -5.84
N ASN A 45 19.53 -14.33 -7.05
CA ASN A 45 19.89 -15.01 -8.29
C ASN A 45 20.43 -13.99 -9.31
N ALA A 46 21.67 -13.57 -9.11
CA ALA A 46 22.31 -12.48 -9.85
C ALA A 46 23.43 -12.97 -10.80
N GLU A 47 23.35 -14.19 -11.34
CA GLU A 47 24.33 -14.72 -12.30
C GLU A 47 24.49 -13.89 -13.60
N SER A 48 23.80 -12.75 -13.78
CA SER A 48 23.93 -11.93 -14.99
C SER A 48 23.81 -10.40 -14.85
N THR A 49 23.57 -9.80 -13.68
CA THR A 49 23.12 -8.37 -13.64
C THR A 49 24.08 -7.37 -12.95
N ASN A 50 24.83 -7.71 -11.91
CA ASN A 50 25.83 -6.79 -11.31
C ASN A 50 26.83 -7.49 -10.37
N PRO A 51 28.13 -7.61 -10.69
CA PRO A 51 29.13 -8.25 -9.82
C PRO A 51 29.43 -7.49 -8.51
N ASN A 52 28.92 -6.27 -8.36
CA ASN A 52 29.12 -5.45 -7.15
C ASN A 52 27.93 -5.50 -6.16
N PHE A 53 26.92 -6.33 -6.40
CA PHE A 53 25.75 -6.42 -5.53
C PHE A 53 25.92 -7.56 -4.51
N GLN A 54 25.56 -7.30 -3.25
CA GLN A 54 25.62 -8.33 -2.21
C GLN A 54 24.58 -9.42 -2.52
N GLU A 55 25.07 -10.62 -2.81
CA GLU A 55 24.22 -11.79 -2.99
C GLU A 55 23.85 -12.38 -1.63
N PHE A 56 22.57 -12.70 -1.48
CA PHE A 56 22.08 -13.44 -0.34
C PHE A 56 21.75 -14.87 -0.75
N ASP A 57 22.41 -15.84 -0.12
CA ASP A 57 22.11 -17.27 -0.30
C ASP A 57 20.85 -17.65 0.49
N TRP A 58 19.69 -17.18 0.03
CA TRP A 58 18.39 -17.53 0.61
C TRP A 58 17.77 -18.69 -0.13
N THR A 59 17.31 -19.70 0.61
CA THR A 59 16.59 -20.84 0.04
C THR A 59 15.23 -20.42 -0.51
N GLU A 60 14.68 -21.19 -1.46
CA GLU A 60 13.34 -20.92 -2.02
C GLU A 60 12.25 -20.85 -0.95
N GLN A 61 12.38 -21.66 0.11
CA GLN A 61 11.50 -21.62 1.28
C GLN A 61 11.59 -20.28 2.03
N GLN A 62 12.80 -19.74 2.22
CA GLN A 62 13.00 -18.43 2.88
C GLN A 62 12.43 -17.28 2.03
N LYS A 63 12.62 -17.33 0.71
CA LYS A 63 12.01 -16.37 -0.24
C LYS A 63 10.49 -16.37 -0.10
N SER A 64 9.89 -17.56 -0.05
CA SER A 64 8.46 -17.74 0.15
C SER A 64 7.97 -17.21 1.50
N TYR A 65 8.75 -17.38 2.57
CA TYR A 65 8.43 -16.80 3.87
C TYR A 65 8.42 -15.27 3.85
N ILE A 66 9.43 -14.63 3.26
CA ILE A 66 9.49 -13.17 3.14
C ILE A 66 8.24 -12.62 2.46
N ILE A 67 7.83 -13.23 1.35
CA ILE A 67 6.64 -12.81 0.59
C ILE A 67 5.37 -13.02 1.44
N SER A 68 5.26 -14.17 2.11
CA SER A 68 4.09 -14.54 2.91
C SER A 68 3.91 -13.70 4.18
N CYS A 69 5.00 -13.30 4.83
CA CYS A 69 5.01 -12.48 6.06
C CYS A 69 4.21 -11.18 5.92
N PHE A 70 4.21 -10.57 4.73
CA PHE A 70 3.37 -9.42 4.44
C PHE A 70 1.87 -9.71 4.65
N TYR A 71 1.39 -10.84 4.12
CA TYR A 71 -0.01 -11.21 4.21
C TYR A 71 -0.44 -11.54 5.64
N TRP A 72 0.44 -12.16 6.43
CA TRP A 72 0.19 -12.38 7.85
C TRP A 72 -0.03 -11.08 8.62
N GLY A 73 0.83 -10.08 8.42
CA GLY A 73 0.62 -8.75 9.00
C GLY A 73 -0.65 -8.07 8.46
N TYR A 74 -0.92 -8.24 7.17
CA TYR A 74 -2.09 -7.65 6.53
C TYR A 74 -3.41 -8.15 7.13
N VAL A 75 -3.56 -9.47 7.30
CA VAL A 75 -4.79 -10.07 7.85
C VAL A 75 -5.11 -9.54 9.26
N ILE A 76 -4.10 -9.38 10.11
CA ILE A 76 -4.27 -8.92 11.50
C ILE A 76 -4.93 -7.53 11.54
N THR A 77 -4.43 -6.58 10.75
CA THR A 77 -4.93 -5.20 10.79
C THR A 77 -6.13 -4.97 9.86
N GLN A 78 -6.46 -5.91 8.97
CA GLN A 78 -7.56 -5.73 8.03
C GLN A 78 -8.93 -5.63 8.72
N PHE A 79 -9.16 -6.44 9.76
CA PHE A 79 -10.39 -6.39 10.56
C PHE A 79 -10.53 -5.07 11.36
N PRO A 80 -9.55 -4.65 12.18
CA PRO A 80 -9.63 -3.38 12.92
C PRO A 80 -9.50 -2.14 12.02
N GLY A 81 -8.96 -2.26 10.80
CA GLY A 81 -8.75 -1.15 9.88
C GLY A 81 -10.03 -0.36 9.57
N GLY A 82 -11.17 -1.04 9.50
CA GLY A 82 -12.46 -0.40 9.32
C GLY A 82 -12.88 0.48 10.51
N TYR A 83 -12.63 0.01 11.74
CA TYR A 83 -12.89 0.77 12.96
C TYR A 83 -11.96 1.99 13.08
N LEU A 84 -10.67 1.80 12.82
CA LEU A 84 -9.66 2.86 12.83
C LEU A 84 -10.03 3.99 11.86
N SER A 85 -10.45 3.65 10.64
CA SER A 85 -10.89 4.64 9.65
C SER A 85 -12.15 5.42 10.08
N ARG A 86 -13.09 4.79 10.80
CA ARG A 86 -14.26 5.51 11.34
C ARG A 86 -13.88 6.49 12.43
N ARG A 87 -12.94 6.09 13.31
CA ARG A 87 -12.54 6.87 14.49
C ARG A 87 -11.60 8.02 14.16
N PHE A 88 -10.57 7.77 13.36
CA PHE A 88 -9.52 8.75 13.04
C PHE A 88 -9.71 9.44 11.68
N GLY A 89 -10.67 8.96 10.89
CA GLY A 89 -10.96 9.48 9.56
C GLY A 89 -10.13 8.83 8.46
N ALA A 90 -10.78 8.56 7.33
CA ALA A 90 -10.18 7.84 6.20
C ALA A 90 -8.91 8.50 5.67
N LYS A 91 -8.87 9.84 5.56
CA LYS A 91 -7.72 10.57 5.01
C LYS A 91 -6.43 10.35 5.82
N ILE A 92 -6.53 10.46 7.15
CA ILE A 92 -5.38 10.29 8.05
C ILE A 92 -4.92 8.83 8.04
N VAL A 93 -5.87 7.89 8.12
CA VAL A 93 -5.55 6.46 8.11
C VAL A 93 -4.86 6.05 6.81
N MET A 94 -5.35 6.48 5.65
CA MET A 94 -4.69 6.22 4.37
C MET A 94 -3.28 6.82 4.31
N GLY A 95 -3.11 8.05 4.79
CA GLY A 95 -1.80 8.71 4.84
C GLY A 95 -0.79 7.98 5.72
N ILE A 96 -1.18 7.60 6.95
CA ILE A 96 -0.32 6.85 7.88
C ILE A 96 0.01 5.46 7.32
N SER A 97 -0.96 4.78 6.71
CA SER A 97 -0.76 3.46 6.08
C SER A 97 0.31 3.52 4.98
N LEU A 98 0.18 4.47 4.05
CA LEU A 98 1.14 4.63 2.95
C LEU A 98 2.50 5.10 3.46
N PHE A 99 2.52 6.09 4.35
CA PHE A 99 3.75 6.62 4.91
C PHE A 99 4.53 5.55 5.70
N GLY A 100 3.87 4.82 6.60
CA GLY A 100 4.48 3.74 7.37
C GLY A 100 5.01 2.62 6.47
N SER A 101 4.25 2.24 5.44
CA SER A 101 4.71 1.27 4.45
C SER A 101 5.93 1.76 3.66
N ALA A 102 5.96 3.04 3.29
CA ALA A 102 7.06 3.65 2.55
C ALA A 102 8.34 3.74 3.40
N GLN A 103 8.22 4.12 4.68
CA GLN A 103 9.35 4.11 5.62
C GLN A 103 9.96 2.71 5.74
N CYS A 104 9.13 1.68 5.87
CA CYS A 104 9.63 0.30 5.91
C CYS A 104 10.35 -0.10 4.60
N SER A 105 9.85 0.33 3.43
CA SER A 105 10.53 0.11 2.15
C SER A 105 11.88 0.82 2.09
N LEU A 106 11.97 2.05 2.60
CA LEU A 106 13.22 2.81 2.65
C LEU A 106 14.24 2.18 3.59
N LEU A 107 13.79 1.61 4.71
CA LEU A 107 14.65 0.94 5.69
C LEU A 107 15.17 -0.43 5.22
N THR A 108 14.49 -1.06 4.25
CA THR A 108 14.83 -2.40 3.75
C THR A 108 16.29 -2.53 3.29
N PRO A 109 16.83 -1.69 2.38
CA PRO A 109 18.23 -1.81 1.94
C PRO A 109 19.25 -1.60 3.06
N PHE A 110 18.91 -0.85 4.12
CA PHE A 110 19.84 -0.60 5.23
C PHE A 110 19.86 -1.73 6.25
N LEU A 111 18.71 -2.37 6.51
CA LEU A 111 18.57 -3.37 7.58
C LEU A 111 18.78 -4.80 7.11
N VAL A 112 18.44 -5.12 5.85
CA VAL A 112 18.57 -6.48 5.29
C VAL A 112 20.03 -6.98 5.26
N PRO A 113 21.06 -6.18 4.94
CA PRO A 113 22.45 -6.62 5.01
C PRO A 113 22.90 -7.09 6.41
N TRP A 114 22.28 -6.57 7.48
CA TRP A 114 22.68 -6.86 8.86
C TRP A 114 22.05 -8.14 9.42
N GLY A 115 20.83 -8.49 9.01
CA GLY A 115 20.12 -9.66 9.56
C GLY A 115 19.36 -10.50 8.55
N GLY A 116 19.65 -10.32 7.26
CA GLY A 116 19.21 -11.16 6.16
C GLY A 116 17.70 -11.32 6.07
N TRP A 117 17.27 -12.54 5.73
CA TRP A 117 15.86 -12.86 5.49
C TRP A 117 14.97 -12.67 6.73
N LYS A 118 15.49 -12.87 7.94
CA LYS A 118 14.70 -12.75 9.18
C LYS A 118 14.28 -11.30 9.44
N ILE A 119 15.21 -10.36 9.33
CA ILE A 119 14.90 -8.93 9.43
C ILE A 119 13.94 -8.55 8.31
N PHE A 120 14.15 -9.06 7.09
CA PHE A 120 13.25 -8.77 6.00
C PHE A 120 11.82 -9.24 6.31
N CYS A 121 11.64 -10.45 6.86
CA CYS A 121 10.33 -10.93 7.31
C CYS A 121 9.66 -9.99 8.32
N VAL A 122 10.39 -9.46 9.30
CA VAL A 122 9.86 -8.50 10.27
C VAL A 122 9.39 -7.21 9.59
N ILE A 123 10.21 -6.65 8.69
CA ILE A 123 9.85 -5.47 7.90
C ILE A 123 8.57 -5.74 7.10
N ARG A 124 8.46 -6.93 6.48
CA ARG A 124 7.28 -7.32 5.71
C ARG A 124 6.02 -7.43 6.57
N ILE A 125 6.11 -7.97 7.78
CA ILE A 125 4.98 -8.01 8.73
C ILE A 125 4.52 -6.59 9.05
N VAL A 126 5.45 -5.69 9.40
CA VAL A 126 5.13 -4.29 9.73
C VAL A 126 4.50 -3.58 8.53
N GLN A 127 5.03 -3.78 7.32
CA GLN A 127 4.42 -3.26 6.09
C GLN A 127 2.99 -3.75 5.88
N GLY A 128 2.76 -5.05 6.10
CA GLY A 128 1.43 -5.65 6.04
C GLY A 128 0.46 -4.99 7.02
N LEU A 129 0.88 -4.83 8.28
CA LEU A 129 0.11 -4.17 9.33
C LEU A 129 -0.25 -2.73 8.95
N CYS A 130 0.70 -1.96 8.39
CA CYS A 130 0.46 -0.59 7.94
C CYS A 130 -0.52 -0.54 6.75
N GLN A 131 -0.36 -1.40 5.75
CA GLN A 131 -1.15 -1.35 4.51
C GLN A 131 -2.59 -1.88 4.65
N ALA A 132 -2.88 -2.71 5.64
CA ALA A 132 -4.19 -3.38 5.76
C ALA A 132 -5.38 -2.42 5.88
N ALA A 133 -5.19 -1.27 6.52
CA ALA A 133 -6.24 -0.28 6.73
C ALA A 133 -6.56 0.57 5.49
N LEU A 134 -5.76 0.47 4.43
CA LEU A 134 -5.92 1.28 3.22
C LEU A 134 -7.26 1.01 2.51
N PHE A 135 -7.61 -0.27 2.34
CA PHE A 135 -8.85 -0.66 1.64
C PHE A 135 -10.12 -0.28 2.41
N PRO A 136 -10.25 -0.59 3.71
CA PRO A 136 -11.38 -0.12 4.51
C PRO A 136 -11.51 1.41 4.52
N ALA A 137 -10.39 2.13 4.60
CA ALA A 137 -10.41 3.59 4.59
C ALA A 137 -10.85 4.16 3.24
N LEU A 138 -10.38 3.57 2.15
CA LEU A 138 -10.79 3.95 0.80
C LEU A 138 -12.29 3.76 0.57
N HIS A 139 -12.83 2.58 0.92
CA HIS A 139 -14.27 2.32 0.80
C HIS A 139 -15.09 3.31 1.63
N GLN A 140 -14.62 3.66 2.83
CA GLN A 140 -15.29 4.68 3.65
C GLN A 140 -15.19 6.08 3.05
N HIS A 141 -14.07 6.43 2.42
CA HIS A 141 -13.91 7.72 1.75
C HIS A 141 -14.87 7.83 0.57
N ILE A 142 -14.90 6.82 -0.31
CA ILE A 142 -15.82 6.75 -1.46
C ILE A 142 -17.27 6.76 -0.99
N ALA A 143 -17.61 6.00 0.05
CA ALA A 143 -18.97 5.94 0.60
C ALA A 143 -19.49 7.29 1.12
N LYS A 144 -18.61 8.16 1.61
CA LYS A 144 -18.97 9.49 2.13
C LYS A 144 -18.97 10.58 1.05
N TRP A 145 -18.18 10.41 -0.01
CA TRP A 145 -17.99 11.43 -1.05
C TRP A 145 -18.71 11.14 -2.37
N SER A 146 -19.10 9.89 -2.63
CA SER A 146 -19.85 9.54 -3.83
C SER A 146 -21.35 9.81 -3.64
N PRO A 147 -22.00 10.54 -4.56
CA PRO A 147 -23.46 10.66 -4.62
C PRO A 147 -24.11 9.28 -4.68
N ALA A 148 -25.29 9.10 -4.07
CA ALA A 148 -25.96 7.80 -4.02
C ALA A 148 -26.19 7.16 -5.40
N HIS A 149 -26.37 7.98 -6.44
CA HIS A 149 -26.50 7.57 -7.84
C HIS A 149 -25.21 6.91 -8.40
N GLU A 150 -24.02 7.41 -8.07
CA GLU A 150 -22.74 6.99 -8.67
C GLU A 150 -22.00 5.96 -7.80
N ARG A 151 -22.62 5.48 -6.72
CA ARG A 151 -21.97 4.63 -5.71
C ARG A 151 -21.88 3.15 -6.09
N ASN A 152 -22.68 2.71 -7.06
CA ASN A 152 -22.80 1.30 -7.46
C ASN A 152 -22.50 1.06 -8.96
N LEU A 153 -22.04 2.09 -9.67
CA LEU A 153 -21.51 1.97 -11.04
C LEU A 153 -20.00 1.68 -10.96
#